data_AF-A0A2T1KDC8-F1
#
_entry.id   AF-A0A2T1KDC8-F1
#
_cell.length_a   1.000
_cell.length_b   1.000
_cell.length_c   1.000
_cell.angle_alpha   90.00
_cell.angle_beta   90.00
_cell.angle_gamma   90.00
#
_symmetry.space_group_name_H-M   'P 1'
#
loop_
_entity.id
_entity.type
_entity.pdbx_description
1 polymer ?
#
loop_
_entity_poly.entity_id
_entity_poly.type
_entity_poly.pdbx_seq_one_letter_code
_entity_poly.pdbx_strand_id
1 'polypeptide(L)'
;MLYEKSKKAISVLASLTPNTLLPKFGAWATADRVEFYVWAEIYLVSRFIFSIVAALLLPVSLFLGFLVAFIQIGSLIYLLKIVFPVEKRGLRDSGRSLFFALGHYLEIGFSMAYVYWSWGAFSVEGLSRIDSIYYSFVTMTTLGYGDIYPASDLTKMLATGQTLVGMFMFAIVIGLFLSKSSQDH
;
A
#
# COMPACT_ATOMS: atom_id res chain seq x y z
N MET A 1 9.51 -21.60 16.66
CA MET A 1 8.15 -22.18 16.45
C MET A 1 7.10 -21.12 16.11
N LEU A 2 6.95 -20.03 16.87
CA LEU A 2 5.96 -18.98 16.57
C LEU A 2 6.21 -18.28 15.23
N TYR A 3 7.45 -17.91 14.95
CA TYR A 3 7.87 -17.25 13.69
C TYR A 3 7.47 -18.04 12.42
N GLU A 4 7.73 -19.35 12.40
CA GLU A 4 7.36 -20.21 11.27
C GLU A 4 5.84 -20.38 11.11
N LYS A 5 5.10 -20.43 12.23
CA LYS A 5 3.63 -20.41 12.19
C LYS A 5 3.11 -19.11 11.58
N SER A 6 3.68 -17.97 11.96
CA SER A 6 3.32 -16.66 11.39
C SER A 6 3.60 -16.60 9.89
N LYS A 7 4.77 -17.08 9.42
CA LYS A 7 5.08 -17.16 7.98
C LYS A 7 4.06 -17.99 7.22
N LYS A 8 3.72 -19.17 7.72
CA LYS A 8 2.72 -20.04 7.08
C LYS A 8 1.36 -19.35 6.99
N ALA A 9 0.92 -18.69 8.06
CA ALA A 9 -0.34 -17.94 8.08
C ALA A 9 -0.33 -16.79 7.06
N ILE A 10 0.74 -15.98 7.03
CA ILE A 10 0.91 -14.88 6.05
C ILE A 10 0.89 -15.42 4.62
N SER A 11 1.54 -16.57 4.36
CA SER A 11 1.52 -17.23 3.04
C SER A 11 0.10 -17.53 2.57
N VAL A 12 -0.67 -18.20 3.45
CA VAL A 12 -2.04 -18.59 3.17
C VAL A 12 -2.90 -17.35 2.93
N LEU A 13 -2.86 -16.36 3.83
CA LEU A 13 -3.61 -15.12 3.67
C LEU A 13 -3.27 -14.41 2.36
N ALA A 14 -1.99 -14.25 2.05
CA ALA A 14 -1.57 -13.57 0.85
C ALA A 14 -1.98 -14.29 -0.44
N SER A 15 -2.01 -15.63 -0.42
CA SER A 15 -2.47 -16.44 -1.55
C SER A 15 -3.95 -16.21 -1.91
N LEU A 16 -4.74 -15.74 -0.94
CA LEU A 16 -6.16 -15.44 -1.11
C LEU A 16 -6.42 -13.99 -1.53
N THR A 17 -5.39 -13.13 -1.50
CA THR A 17 -5.55 -11.72 -1.89
C THR A 17 -5.58 -11.55 -3.41
N PRO A 18 -6.26 -10.50 -3.92
CA PRO A 18 -6.18 -10.12 -5.33
C PRO A 18 -4.75 -9.92 -5.84
N ASN A 19 -3.80 -9.53 -4.97
CA ASN A 19 -2.38 -9.39 -5.32
C ASN A 19 -1.73 -10.69 -5.82
N THR A 20 -2.30 -11.85 -5.47
CA THR A 20 -1.85 -13.15 -5.97
C THR A 20 -2.81 -13.72 -6.99
N LEU A 21 -4.13 -13.57 -6.78
CA LEU A 21 -5.14 -14.20 -7.62
C LEU A 21 -5.22 -13.57 -9.01
N LEU A 22 -5.24 -12.23 -9.11
CA LEU A 22 -5.37 -11.56 -10.41
C LEU A 22 -4.14 -11.77 -11.30
N PRO A 23 -2.90 -11.74 -10.78
CA PRO A 23 -1.75 -12.04 -11.62
C PRO A 23 -1.67 -13.51 -12.06
N LYS A 24 -2.11 -14.46 -11.23
CA LYS A 24 -2.26 -15.87 -11.64
C LYS A 24 -3.29 -16.02 -12.76
N PHE A 25 -4.42 -15.34 -12.62
CA PHE A 25 -5.46 -15.33 -13.65
C PHE A 25 -4.94 -14.73 -14.95
N GLY A 26 -4.20 -13.62 -14.91
CA GLY A 26 -3.59 -13.00 -16.10
C GLY A 26 -2.60 -13.92 -16.80
N ALA A 27 -1.71 -14.58 -16.05
CA ALA A 27 -0.77 -15.55 -16.61
C ALA A 27 -1.51 -16.71 -17.30
N TRP A 28 -2.52 -17.28 -16.62
CA TRP A 28 -3.39 -18.31 -17.18
C TRP A 28 -4.14 -17.84 -18.45
N ALA A 29 -4.71 -16.64 -18.42
CA ALA A 29 -5.47 -16.06 -19.53
C ALA A 29 -4.60 -15.80 -20.77
N THR A 30 -3.28 -15.66 -20.58
CA THR A 30 -2.30 -15.53 -21.67
C THR A 30 -1.63 -16.85 -22.03
N ALA A 31 -2.13 -17.99 -21.53
CA ALA A 31 -1.51 -19.30 -21.68
C ALA A 31 -0.02 -19.28 -21.32
N ASP A 32 0.32 -18.60 -20.22
CA ASP A 32 1.67 -18.40 -19.69
C ASP A 32 2.66 -17.73 -20.67
N ARG A 33 2.17 -17.05 -21.72
CA ARG A 33 2.99 -16.22 -22.61
C ARG A 33 3.48 -14.95 -21.93
N VAL A 34 2.73 -14.45 -20.95
CA VAL A 34 3.10 -13.30 -20.12
C VAL A 34 3.28 -13.78 -18.70
N GLU A 35 4.45 -13.51 -18.13
CA GLU A 35 4.80 -14.03 -16.82
C GLU A 35 4.00 -13.40 -15.67
N PHE A 36 3.79 -14.18 -14.61
CA PHE A 36 3.05 -13.79 -13.40
C PHE A 36 3.49 -12.43 -12.83
N TYR A 37 4.80 -12.15 -12.80
CA TYR A 37 5.31 -10.90 -12.24
C TYR A 37 4.91 -9.67 -13.04
N VAL A 38 4.83 -9.79 -14.37
CA VAL A 38 4.39 -8.68 -15.25
C VAL A 38 2.94 -8.34 -14.92
N TRP A 39 2.09 -9.37 -14.75
CA TRP A 39 0.71 -9.16 -14.33
C TRP A 39 0.60 -8.56 -12.93
N ALA A 40 1.50 -8.93 -12.00
CA ALA A 40 1.53 -8.33 -10.67
C ALA A 40 1.94 -6.85 -10.71
N GLU A 41 2.88 -6.48 -11.57
CA GLU A 41 3.28 -5.09 -11.82
C GLU A 41 2.14 -4.28 -12.44
N ILE A 42 1.48 -4.82 -13.48
CA ILE A 42 0.30 -4.20 -14.11
C ILE A 42 -0.80 -3.98 -13.07
N TYR A 43 -1.07 -4.97 -12.22
CA TYR A 43 -2.09 -4.86 -11.19
C TYR A 43 -1.76 -3.79 -10.15
N LEU A 44 -0.50 -3.72 -9.71
CA LEU A 44 -0.02 -2.67 -8.80
C LEU A 44 -0.21 -1.27 -9.42
N VAL A 45 0.24 -1.08 -10.66
CA VAL A 45 0.11 0.20 -11.37
C VAL A 45 -1.37 0.57 -11.54
N SER A 46 -2.22 -0.38 -11.89
CA SER A 46 -3.66 -0.16 -12.05
C SER A 46 -4.30 0.34 -10.75
N ARG A 47 -3.94 -0.27 -9.61
CA ARG A 47 -4.42 0.17 -8.30
C ARG A 47 -3.87 1.53 -7.88
N PHE A 48 -2.61 1.81 -8.18
CA PHE A 48 -2.02 3.12 -7.91
C PHE A 48 -2.72 4.23 -8.72
N ILE A 49 -3.00 3.98 -10.00
CA ILE A 49 -3.82 4.89 -10.82
C ILE A 49 -5.21 5.05 -10.22
N PHE A 50 -5.85 3.94 -9.83
CA PHE A 50 -7.16 3.98 -9.17
C PHE A 50 -7.14 4.82 -7.89
N SER A 51 -6.11 4.71 -7.03
CA SER A 51 -6.06 5.48 -5.79
C SER A 51 -5.86 6.98 -6.03
N ILE A 52 -5.07 7.36 -7.04
CA ILE A 52 -4.96 8.76 -7.49
C ILE A 52 -6.32 9.27 -7.98
N VAL A 53 -6.98 8.52 -8.86
CA VAL A 53 -8.29 8.89 -9.42
C VAL A 53 -9.34 8.97 -8.33
N ALA A 54 -9.32 8.06 -7.34
CA ALA A 54 -10.19 8.09 -6.19
C ALA A 54 -9.99 9.39 -5.40
N ALA A 55 -8.76 9.68 -5.00
CA ALA A 55 -8.42 10.89 -4.23
C ALA A 55 -8.82 12.18 -4.95
N LEU A 56 -8.61 12.26 -6.27
CA LEU A 56 -8.78 13.50 -7.03
C LEU A 56 -10.17 13.70 -7.63
N LEU A 57 -10.82 12.63 -8.09
CA LEU A 57 -11.96 12.76 -9.01
C LEU A 57 -13.21 12.03 -8.54
N LEU A 58 -13.09 10.87 -7.88
CA LEU A 58 -14.28 10.06 -7.56
C LEU A 58 -15.14 10.69 -6.46
N PRO A 59 -16.48 10.58 -6.55
CA PRO A 59 -17.37 11.07 -5.51
C PRO A 59 -17.33 10.14 -4.28
N VAL A 60 -17.76 10.66 -3.13
CA VAL A 60 -17.92 9.82 -1.93
C VAL A 60 -19.04 8.81 -2.16
N SER A 61 -18.73 7.53 -1.96
CA SER A 61 -19.74 6.47 -1.87
C SER A 61 -19.30 5.36 -0.92
N LEU A 62 -20.27 4.70 -0.28
CA LEU A 62 -20.01 3.56 0.61
C LEU A 62 -19.27 2.43 -0.12
N PHE A 63 -19.67 2.13 -1.36
CA PHE A 63 -19.02 1.12 -2.19
C PHE A 63 -17.52 1.43 -2.39
N LEU A 64 -17.19 2.66 -2.75
CA LEU A 64 -15.79 3.07 -2.92
C LEU A 64 -15.01 3.02 -1.61
N GLY A 65 -15.64 3.38 -0.48
CA GLY A 65 -15.03 3.23 0.85
C GLY A 65 -14.66 1.79 1.15
N PHE A 66 -15.57 0.84 0.93
CA PHE A 66 -15.29 -0.59 1.10
C PHE A 66 -14.24 -1.11 0.11
N LEU A 67 -14.29 -0.68 -1.14
CA LEU A 67 -13.32 -1.07 -2.16
C LEU A 67 -11.90 -0.59 -1.81
N VAL A 68 -11.75 0.67 -1.39
CA VAL A 68 -10.46 1.22 -0.93
C VAL A 68 -9.98 0.47 0.32
N ALA A 69 -10.84 0.22 1.29
CA ALA A 69 -10.47 -0.56 2.48
C ALA A 69 -10.01 -1.98 2.13
N PHE A 70 -10.70 -2.65 1.21
CA PHE A 70 -10.33 -3.98 0.72
C PHE A 70 -8.97 -3.98 0.01
N ILE A 71 -8.72 -2.99 -0.85
CA ILE A 71 -7.42 -2.78 -1.51
C ILE A 71 -6.32 -2.59 -0.46
N GLN A 72 -6.56 -1.75 0.55
CA GLN A 72 -5.59 -1.44 1.61
C GLN A 72 -5.25 -2.68 2.48
N ILE A 73 -6.25 -3.47 2.84
CA ILE A 73 -6.01 -4.74 3.56
C ILE A 73 -5.13 -5.67 2.70
N GLY A 74 -5.41 -5.74 1.40
CA GLY A 74 -4.57 -6.47 0.45
C GLY A 74 -3.12 -5.95 0.43
N SER A 75 -2.92 -4.63 0.40
CA SER A 75 -1.60 -3.98 0.49
C SER A 75 -0.85 -4.40 1.74
N LEU A 76 -1.48 -4.28 2.92
CA LEU A 76 -0.86 -4.62 4.20
C LEU A 76 -0.46 -6.09 4.27
N ILE A 77 -1.29 -7.01 3.78
CA ILE A 77 -0.95 -8.44 3.70
C ILE A 77 0.26 -8.67 2.78
N TYR A 78 0.35 -7.96 1.66
CA TYR A 78 1.50 -8.05 0.76
C TYR A 78 2.79 -7.51 1.40
N LEU A 79 2.71 -6.40 2.14
CA LEU A 79 3.85 -5.86 2.90
C LEU A 79 4.37 -6.86 3.93
N LEU A 80 3.47 -7.59 4.60
CA LEU A 80 3.87 -8.66 5.51
C LEU A 80 4.67 -9.77 4.79
N LYS A 81 4.45 -10.05 3.50
CA LYS A 81 5.32 -10.98 2.73
C LYS A 81 6.72 -10.42 2.49
N ILE A 82 6.88 -9.10 2.44
CA ILE A 82 8.19 -8.45 2.29
C ILE A 82 8.92 -8.48 3.64
N VAL A 83 8.25 -8.07 4.71
CA VAL A 83 8.81 -8.00 6.08
C VAL A 83 9.16 -9.39 6.63
N PHE A 84 8.23 -10.33 6.52
CA PHE A 84 8.46 -11.73 6.87
C PHE A 84 8.71 -12.46 5.57
N PRO A 85 9.97 -12.74 5.19
CA PRO A 85 10.27 -13.48 3.97
C PRO A 85 9.70 -14.89 4.08
N VAL A 86 8.44 -15.04 3.64
CA VAL A 86 7.62 -16.25 3.72
C VAL A 86 8.11 -17.30 2.73
N GLU A 87 8.63 -16.84 1.59
CA GLU A 87 9.36 -17.68 0.66
C GLU A 87 10.86 -17.53 0.95
N LYS A 88 11.66 -18.57 0.68
CA LYS A 88 13.10 -18.41 0.45
C LYS A 88 13.25 -17.55 -0.82
N ARG A 89 12.98 -16.25 -0.69
CA ARG A 89 13.34 -15.26 -1.68
C ARG A 89 14.85 -15.29 -1.71
N GLY A 90 15.40 -16.02 -2.69
CA GLY A 90 16.61 -15.54 -3.30
C GLY A 90 16.36 -14.06 -3.61
N LEU A 91 17.33 -13.22 -3.25
CA LEU A 91 17.46 -11.83 -3.65
C LEU A 91 17.53 -11.71 -5.18
N ARG A 92 16.58 -12.26 -5.93
CA ARG A 92 16.74 -12.52 -7.36
C ARG A 92 16.38 -11.30 -8.21
N ASP A 93 15.71 -10.31 -7.62
CA ASP A 93 15.65 -8.94 -8.14
C ASP A 93 15.24 -7.95 -7.00
N SER A 94 16.24 -7.33 -6.39
CA SER A 94 16.08 -6.26 -5.41
C SER A 94 15.36 -5.04 -6.01
N GLY A 95 15.53 -4.80 -7.32
CA GLY A 95 14.86 -3.73 -8.06
C GLY A 95 13.35 -3.92 -8.16
N ARG A 96 12.88 -5.13 -8.45
CA ARG A 96 11.43 -5.43 -8.43
C ARG A 96 10.84 -5.30 -7.04
N SER A 97 11.52 -5.80 -6.02
CA SER A 97 11.05 -5.67 -4.64
C SER A 97 10.92 -4.20 -4.24
N LEU A 98 11.88 -3.37 -4.65
CA LEU A 98 11.85 -1.92 -4.47
C LEU A 98 10.69 -1.28 -5.23
N PHE A 99 10.44 -1.66 -6.48
CA PHE A 99 9.28 -1.20 -7.26
C PHE A 99 7.96 -1.49 -6.56
N PHE A 100 7.76 -2.72 -6.07
CA PHE A 100 6.55 -3.08 -5.33
C PHE A 100 6.42 -2.31 -4.01
N ALA A 101 7.52 -2.14 -3.27
CA ALA A 101 7.51 -1.39 -2.01
C ALA A 101 7.14 0.09 -2.24
N LEU A 102 7.75 0.74 -3.22
CA LEU A 102 7.46 2.13 -3.59
C LEU A 102 6.03 2.28 -4.12
N GLY A 103 5.59 1.38 -5.00
CA GLY A 103 4.23 1.43 -5.54
C GLY A 103 3.16 1.28 -4.46
N HIS A 104 3.34 0.37 -3.51
CA HIS A 104 2.42 0.25 -2.37
C HIS A 104 2.50 1.46 -1.44
N TYR A 105 3.67 2.06 -1.24
CA TYR A 105 3.82 3.27 -0.42
C TYR A 105 2.99 4.43 -0.98
N LEU A 106 3.12 4.69 -2.28
CA LEU A 106 2.36 5.74 -2.96
C LEU A 106 0.87 5.40 -3.01
N GLU A 107 0.52 4.15 -3.32
CA GLU A 107 -0.88 3.70 -3.37
C GLU A 107 -1.58 3.91 -2.02
N ILE A 108 -0.94 3.51 -0.91
CA ILE A 108 -1.49 3.71 0.45
C ILE A 108 -1.69 5.20 0.74
N GLY A 109 -0.75 6.06 0.36
CA GLY A 109 -0.84 7.51 0.55
C GLY A 109 -2.05 8.13 -0.13
N PHE A 110 -2.26 7.84 -1.42
CA PHE A 110 -3.44 8.34 -2.15
C PHE A 110 -4.75 7.69 -1.69
N SER A 111 -4.73 6.39 -1.38
CA SER A 111 -5.91 5.69 -0.85
C SER A 111 -6.36 6.27 0.50
N MET A 112 -5.42 6.60 1.40
CA MET A 112 -5.73 7.28 2.66
C MET A 112 -6.20 8.71 2.46
N ALA A 113 -5.68 9.43 1.47
CA ALA A 113 -6.16 10.77 1.13
C ALA A 113 -7.65 10.77 0.77
N TYR A 114 -8.10 9.78 -0.03
CA TYR A 114 -9.52 9.60 -0.32
C TYR A 114 -10.34 9.31 0.95
N VAL A 115 -9.85 8.43 1.83
CA VAL A 115 -10.52 8.10 3.10
C VAL A 115 -10.70 9.35 3.96
N TYR A 116 -9.63 10.14 4.16
CA TYR A 116 -9.69 11.35 4.97
C TYR A 116 -10.63 12.40 4.41
N TRP A 117 -10.52 12.67 3.11
CA TRP A 117 -11.45 13.58 2.44
C TRP A 117 -12.91 13.12 2.62
N SER A 118 -13.16 11.82 2.43
CA SER A 118 -14.52 11.26 2.48
C SER A 118 -15.16 11.30 3.87
N TRP A 119 -14.36 11.32 4.94
CA TRP A 119 -14.85 11.27 6.31
C TRP A 119 -14.99 12.65 6.95
N GLY A 120 -14.33 13.67 6.42
CA GLY A 120 -14.56 15.08 6.79
C GLY A 120 -14.33 15.45 8.27
N ALA A 121 -13.75 14.55 9.08
CA ALA A 121 -13.62 14.71 10.53
C ALA A 121 -12.27 15.35 10.93
N PHE A 122 -12.04 16.59 10.49
CA PHE A 122 -10.79 17.32 10.67
C PHE A 122 -10.99 18.71 11.28
N SER A 123 -9.90 19.29 11.75
CA SER A 123 -9.87 20.63 12.35
C SER A 123 -10.23 21.76 11.39
N VAL A 124 -10.17 21.51 10.09
CA VAL A 124 -10.50 22.47 9.04
C VAL A 124 -11.83 22.06 8.40
N GLU A 125 -12.84 22.93 8.50
CA GLU A 125 -14.11 22.73 7.79
C GLU A 125 -13.89 22.77 6.27
N GLY A 126 -14.49 21.82 5.55
CA GLY A 126 -14.45 21.82 4.10
C GLY A 126 -13.08 21.51 3.48
N LEU A 127 -12.31 20.60 4.09
CA LEU A 127 -11.04 20.11 3.53
C LEU A 127 -11.16 19.80 2.03
N SER A 128 -10.29 20.42 1.24
CA SER A 128 -10.21 20.07 -0.17
C SER A 128 -9.58 18.67 -0.34
N ARG A 129 -9.75 18.10 -1.53
CA ARG A 129 -9.09 16.84 -1.90
C ARG A 129 -7.56 16.99 -1.86
N ILE A 130 -7.05 18.15 -2.26
CA ILE A 130 -5.61 18.44 -2.25
C ILE A 130 -5.09 18.53 -0.83
N ASP A 131 -5.82 19.18 0.08
CA ASP A 131 -5.45 19.24 1.51
C ASP A 131 -5.42 17.85 2.14
N SER A 132 -6.33 16.96 1.73
CA SER A 132 -6.39 15.58 2.21
C SER A 132 -5.21 14.73 1.68
N ILE A 133 -4.77 14.96 0.44
CA ILE A 133 -3.54 14.36 -0.10
C ILE A 133 -2.33 14.86 0.67
N TYR A 134 -2.22 16.18 0.85
CA TYR A 134 -1.15 16.79 1.63
C TYR A 134 -1.09 16.21 3.04
N TYR A 135 -2.22 16.19 3.78
CA TYR A 135 -2.31 15.64 5.12
C TYR A 135 -1.88 14.15 5.16
N SER A 136 -2.36 13.35 4.20
CA SER A 136 -2.02 11.93 4.12
C SER A 136 -0.51 11.71 3.98
N PHE A 137 0.16 12.42 3.06
CA PHE A 137 1.59 12.28 2.86
C PHE A 137 2.42 12.89 3.99
N VAL A 138 2.02 14.03 4.54
CA VAL A 138 2.68 14.66 5.70
C VAL A 138 2.61 13.77 6.94
N THR A 139 1.48 13.07 7.14
CA THR A 139 1.30 12.09 8.22
C THR A 139 2.14 10.83 7.95
N MET A 140 2.05 10.27 6.75
CA MET A 140 2.76 9.04 6.36
C MET A 140 4.29 9.19 6.36
N THR A 141 4.79 10.40 6.12
CA THR A 141 6.23 10.75 6.19
C THR A 141 6.65 11.26 7.57
N THR A 142 5.73 11.28 8.54
CA THR A 142 5.94 11.75 9.91
C THR A 142 6.44 13.19 10.02
N LEU A 143 6.15 14.03 9.01
CA LEU A 143 6.48 15.46 9.03
C LEU A 143 5.59 16.22 10.02
N GLY A 144 4.28 15.97 9.98
CA GLY A 144 3.32 16.46 10.98
C GLY A 144 3.35 17.97 11.23
N TYR A 145 3.24 18.79 10.19
CA TYR A 145 3.31 20.26 10.30
C TYR A 145 2.28 20.90 11.26
N GLY A 146 1.16 20.21 11.53
CA GLY A 146 0.17 20.60 12.53
C GLY A 146 -0.87 21.62 12.06
N ASP A 147 -0.83 21.99 10.78
CA ASP A 147 -1.81 22.84 10.09
C ASP A 147 -3.14 22.13 9.83
N ILE A 148 -3.12 20.83 9.52
CA ILE A 148 -4.30 19.96 9.43
C ILE A 148 -4.15 18.82 10.42
N TYR A 149 -5.16 18.59 11.24
CA TYR A 149 -5.15 17.53 12.25
C TYR A 149 -6.52 16.86 12.42
N PRO A 150 -6.55 15.56 12.75
CA PRO A 150 -7.78 14.80 12.88
C PRO A 150 -8.54 15.24 14.13
N ALA A 151 -9.83 15.53 13.99
CA ALA A 151 -10.66 16.03 15.09
C ALA A 151 -11.33 14.90 15.88
N SER A 152 -11.75 13.83 15.18
CA SER A 152 -12.41 12.68 15.82
C SER A 152 -11.42 11.62 16.30
N ASP A 153 -11.79 10.86 17.32
CA ASP A 153 -10.96 9.78 17.86
C ASP A 153 -10.69 8.69 16.82
N LEU A 154 -11.68 8.38 15.98
CA LEU A 154 -11.52 7.41 14.91
C LEU A 154 -10.50 7.88 13.85
N THR A 155 -10.54 9.15 13.44
CA THR A 155 -9.54 9.71 12.52
C THR A 155 -8.15 9.80 13.14
N LYS A 156 -8.04 10.03 14.46
CA LYS A 156 -6.75 9.99 15.19
C LYS A 156 -6.18 8.57 15.18
N MET A 157 -7.01 7.55 15.39
CA MET A 157 -6.56 6.15 15.30
C MET A 157 -6.10 5.77 13.89
N LEU A 158 -6.82 6.21 12.85
CA LEU A 158 -6.42 5.99 11.46
C LEU A 158 -5.08 6.67 11.14
N ALA A 159 -4.92 7.94 11.51
CA ALA A 159 -3.67 8.68 11.34
C ALA A 159 -2.50 8.00 12.06
N THR A 160 -2.73 7.55 13.29
CA THR A 160 -1.74 6.79 14.07
C THR A 160 -1.32 5.51 13.35
N GLY A 161 -2.30 4.73 12.85
CA GLY A 161 -2.03 3.52 12.07
C GLY A 161 -1.27 3.81 10.78
N GLN A 162 -1.66 4.85 10.05
CA GLN A 162 -0.99 5.25 8.81
C GLN A 162 0.47 5.65 9.05
N THR A 163 0.76 6.45 10.07
CA THR A 163 2.12 6.83 10.45
C THR A 163 3.00 5.61 10.68
N LEU A 164 2.52 4.62 11.45
CA LEU A 164 3.26 3.39 11.70
C LEU A 164 3.56 2.62 10.40
N VAL A 165 2.54 2.42 9.56
CA VAL A 165 2.70 1.77 8.25
C VAL A 165 3.72 2.52 7.39
N GLY A 166 3.61 3.85 7.30
CA GLY A 166 4.51 4.71 6.55
C GLY A 166 5.98 4.57 6.98
N MET A 167 6.24 4.59 8.29
CA MET A 167 7.59 4.40 8.85
C MET A 167 8.20 3.04 8.47
N PHE A 168 7.45 1.95 8.66
CA PHE A 168 7.93 0.61 8.32
C PHE A 168 8.19 0.47 6.81
N MET A 169 7.30 1.01 5.98
CA MET A 169 7.47 0.99 4.53
C MET A 169 8.69 1.79 4.09
N PHE A 170 8.91 2.98 4.65
CA PHE A 170 10.07 3.79 4.33
C PHE A 170 11.37 3.04 4.68
N ALA A 171 11.43 2.38 5.84
CA ALA A 171 12.57 1.55 6.23
C ALA A 171 12.81 0.39 5.24
N ILE A 172 11.75 -0.28 4.77
CA ILE A 172 11.85 -1.34 3.76
C ILE A 172 12.40 -0.81 2.43
N VAL A 173 11.89 0.32 1.96
CA VAL A 173 12.34 0.97 0.71
C VAL A 173 13.83 1.28 0.79
N ILE A 174 14.30 1.89 1.88
CA ILE A 174 15.73 2.17 2.08
C ILE A 174 16.56 0.89 2.11
N GLY A 175 16.12 -0.14 2.86
CA GLY A 175 16.83 -1.41 2.93
C GLY A 175 16.95 -2.11 1.56
N LEU A 176 15.89 -2.09 0.76
CA LEU A 176 15.89 -2.66 -0.59
C LEU A 176 16.74 -1.84 -1.57
N PHE A 177 16.71 -0.51 -1.46
CA PHE A 177 17.56 0.36 -2.27
C PHE A 177 19.05 0.10 -2.01
N LEU A 178 19.44 0.03 -0.73
CA LEU A 178 20.81 -0.30 -0.34
C LEU A 178 21.22 -1.69 -0.84
N SER A 179 20.35 -2.69 -0.69
CA SER A 179 20.60 -4.05 -1.21
C SER A 179 20.75 -4.11 -2.73
N LYS A 180 20.04 -3.24 -3.48
CA LYS A 180 20.19 -3.16 -4.94
C LYS A 180 21.52 -2.50 -5.30
N SER A 181 21.85 -1.38 -4.65
CA SER A 181 23.09 -0.65 -4.89
C SER A 181 24.33 -1.51 -4.61
N SER A 182 24.32 -2.30 -3.54
CA SER A 182 25.43 -3.21 -3.21
C SER A 182 25.62 -4.39 -4.17
N GLN A 183 24.63 -4.69 -5.01
CA GLN A 183 24.71 -5.77 -6.01
C GLN A 183 25.29 -5.28 -7.35
N ASP A 184 25.29 -3.97 -7.59
CA ASP A 184 25.80 -3.35 -8.82
C ASP A 184 27.32 -3.04 -8.74
N HIS A 185 27.93 -3.31 -7.58
CA HIS A 185 29.36 -3.19 -7.30
C HIS A 185 29.97 -4.56 -7.01
#